data_AF-A0A3M1BVV3-F1
#
_entry.id   AF-A0A3M1BVV3-F1
#
_cell.length_a   1.000
_cell.length_b   1.000
_cell.length_c   1.000
_cell.angle_alpha   90.00
_cell.angle_beta   90.00
_cell.angle_gamma   90.00
#
_symmetry.space_group_name_H-M   'P 1'
#
loop_
_entity.id
_entity.type
_entity.pdbx_description
1 polymer ?
#
loop_
_entity_poly.entity_id
_entity_poly.type
_entity_poly.pdbx_seq_one_letter_code
_entity_poly.pdbx_strand_id
1 'polypeptide(L)'
;MNQKRYMGRLSVLTAVLLLISYLANTKFPEIVPWDFTLITISMFFFMSTAVFYLGVNAAMSKDSNAFTRVIMLFTFGKLFLSALLVVGWLKLKAPESMLFVVPFFAVYIIYTIFETNTLTHLSKINAR
;
A
#
# COMPACT_ATOMS: atom_id res chain seq x y z
N MET A 1 -8.34 -1.19 -17.70
CA MET A 1 -6.86 -1.32 -17.59
C MET A 1 -6.50 -2.80 -17.58
N ASN A 2 -5.51 -3.24 -18.36
CA ASN A 2 -5.13 -4.65 -18.41
C ASN A 2 -4.49 -5.07 -17.06
N GLN A 3 -5.00 -6.15 -16.44
CA GLN A 3 -4.50 -6.72 -15.19
C GLN A 3 -2.99 -6.96 -15.21
N LYS A 4 -2.46 -7.48 -16.32
CA LYS A 4 -1.01 -7.71 -16.49
C LYS A 4 -0.20 -6.41 -16.40
N ARG A 5 -0.73 -5.32 -16.96
CA ARG A 5 -0.07 -4.00 -16.95
C ARG A 5 -0.10 -3.38 -15.54
N TYR A 6 -1.20 -3.57 -14.81
CA TYR A 6 -1.29 -3.09 -13.43
C TYR A 6 -0.31 -3.83 -12.51
N MET A 7 -0.32 -5.17 -12.55
CA MET A 7 0.61 -6.01 -11.78
C MET A 7 2.06 -5.68 -12.13
N GLY A 8 2.39 -5.49 -13.42
CA GLY A 8 3.74 -5.07 -13.82
C GLY A 8 4.15 -3.73 -13.20
N ARG A 9 3.29 -2.71 -13.22
CA ARG A 9 3.58 -1.40 -12.60
C ARG A 9 3.70 -1.49 -11.08
N LEU A 10 2.85 -2.28 -10.43
CA LEU A 10 2.89 -2.52 -8.99
C LEU A 10 4.19 -3.22 -8.59
N SER A 11 4.59 -4.27 -9.31
CA SER A 11 5.85 -4.99 -9.05
C SER A 11 7.07 -4.10 -9.27
N VAL A 12 7.10 -3.28 -10.32
CA VAL A 12 8.19 -2.33 -10.56
C VAL A 12 8.26 -1.29 -9.44
N LEU A 13 7.12 -0.70 -9.03
CA LEU A 13 7.06 0.23 -7.90
C LEU A 13 7.59 -0.42 -6.62
N THR A 14 7.17 -1.66 -6.34
CA THR A 14 7.58 -2.44 -5.17
C THR A 14 9.09 -2.71 -5.19
N ALA A 15 9.63 -3.14 -6.33
CA ALA A 15 11.05 -3.41 -6.50
C ALA A 15 11.90 -2.15 -6.33
N VAL A 16 11.45 -1.01 -6.87
CA VAL A 16 12.12 0.28 -6.69
C VAL A 16 12.11 0.71 -5.22
N LEU A 17 10.97 0.58 -4.53
CA LEU A 17 10.89 0.89 -3.10
C LEU A 17 11.78 -0.02 -2.26
N LEU A 18 11.80 -1.33 -2.54
CA LEU A 18 12.69 -2.27 -1.85
C LEU A 18 14.16 -1.92 -2.08
N LEU A 19 14.54 -1.58 -3.31
CA LEU A 19 15.91 -1.18 -3.63
C LEU A 19 16.31 0.11 -2.90
N ILE A 20 15.46 1.14 -2.93
CA ILE A 20 15.70 2.40 -2.23
C ILE A 20 15.80 2.17 -0.72
N SER A 21 14.88 1.41 -0.15
CA SER A 21 14.88 1.08 1.28
C SER A 21 16.08 0.24 1.70
N TYR A 22 16.53 -0.69 0.86
CA TYR A 22 17.73 -1.48 1.10
C TYR A 22 18.97 -0.60 1.12
N LEU A 23 19.14 0.27 0.11
CA LEU A 23 20.25 1.23 0.07
C LEU A 23 20.20 2.20 1.26
N ALA A 24 19.01 2.67 1.65
CA ALA A 24 18.84 3.54 2.81
C ALA A 24 19.18 2.84 4.14
N ASN A 25 18.80 1.57 4.29
CA ASN A 25 19.13 0.76 5.47
C ASN A 25 20.65 0.63 5.67
N THR A 26 21.44 0.49 4.59
CA THR A 26 22.91 0.41 4.71
C THR A 26 23.56 1.66 5.30
N LYS A 27 22.93 2.83 5.16
CA LYS A 27 23.44 4.11 5.66
C LYS A 27 22.76 4.56 6.96
N PHE A 28 21.48 4.23 7.13
CA PHE A 28 20.62 4.70 8.22
C PHE A 28 19.74 3.56 8.76
N PRO A 29 20.33 2.53 9.40
CA PRO A 29 19.59 1.35 9.84
C PRO A 29 18.56 1.65 10.93
N GLU A 30 18.78 2.67 11.77
CA GLU A 30 17.84 3.12 12.80
C GLU A 30 16.61 3.82 12.20
N ILE A 31 16.79 4.56 11.10
CA ILE A 31 15.71 5.27 10.41
C ILE A 31 14.96 4.31 9.49
N VAL A 32 15.65 3.37 8.83
CA VAL A 32 15.02 2.40 7.93
C VAL A 32 15.32 0.99 8.43
N PRO A 33 14.66 0.51 9.51
CA PRO A 33 14.83 -0.87 9.94
C PRO A 33 14.36 -1.81 8.84
N TRP A 34 15.22 -2.74 8.41
CA TRP A 34 14.95 -3.57 7.26
C TRP A 34 13.71 -4.45 7.45
N ASP A 35 13.61 -5.13 8.60
CA ASP A 35 12.49 -6.01 8.94
C ASP A 35 11.13 -5.27 8.88
N PHE A 36 11.06 -4.10 9.52
CA PHE A 36 9.85 -3.28 9.55
C PHE A 36 9.46 -2.79 8.15
N THR A 37 10.46 -2.36 7.38
CA THR A 37 10.26 -1.86 6.01
C THR A 37 9.76 -2.97 5.09
N LEU A 38 10.32 -4.18 5.22
CA LEU A 38 9.91 -5.34 4.44
C LEU A 38 8.46 -5.74 4.73
N ILE A 39 8.07 -5.78 6.01
CA ILE A 39 6.68 -6.07 6.41
C ILE A 39 5.73 -5.00 5.87
N THR A 40 6.11 -3.72 6.00
CA THR A 40 5.33 -2.58 5.50
C THR A 40 5.10 -2.67 3.99
N ILE A 41 6.17 -2.84 3.21
CA ILE A 41 6.09 -2.92 1.74
C ILE A 41 5.25 -4.14 1.33
N SER A 42 5.45 -5.29 1.98
CA SER A 42 4.69 -6.50 1.71
C SER A 42 3.20 -6.30 1.99
N MET A 43 2.84 -5.70 3.13
CA MET A 43 1.46 -5.38 3.48
C MET A 43 0.81 -4.50 2.40
N PHE A 44 1.45 -3.40 2.00
CA PHE A 44 0.89 -2.51 0.98
C PHE A 44 0.80 -3.16 -0.39
N PHE A 45 1.77 -3.98 -0.77
CA PHE A 45 1.72 -4.76 -2.02
C PHE A 45 0.49 -5.68 -2.07
N PHE A 46 0.24 -6.44 -1.00
CA PHE A 46 -0.92 -7.33 -0.94
C PHE A 46 -2.24 -6.55 -0.88
N MET A 47 -2.30 -5.46 -0.12
CA MET A 47 -3.51 -4.62 -0.09
C MET A 47 -3.82 -3.99 -1.45
N SER A 48 -2.82 -3.44 -2.13
CA SER A 48 -3.01 -2.86 -3.48
C SER A 48 -3.39 -3.92 -4.51
N THR A 49 -2.84 -5.12 -4.39
CA THR A 49 -3.27 -6.26 -5.21
C THR A 49 -4.75 -6.58 -4.96
N ALA A 50 -5.14 -6.72 -3.68
CA ALA A 50 -6.50 -7.08 -3.30
C ALA A 50 -7.52 -6.01 -3.71
N VAL A 51 -7.24 -4.72 -3.50
CA VAL A 51 -8.17 -3.65 -3.91
C VAL A 51 -8.34 -3.59 -5.41
N PHE A 52 -7.31 -3.92 -6.20
CA PHE A 52 -7.43 -3.90 -7.65
C PHE A 52 -8.39 -4.98 -8.13
N TYR A 53 -8.24 -6.21 -7.65
CA TYR A 53 -9.14 -7.31 -8.01
C TYR A 53 -10.56 -7.08 -7.53
N LEU A 54 -10.71 -6.67 -6.27
CA LEU A 54 -12.03 -6.37 -5.70
C LEU A 54 -12.65 -5.14 -6.37
N GLY A 55 -11.85 -4.14 -6.72
CA GLY A 55 -12.28 -2.94 -7.43
C GLY A 55 -12.73 -3.21 -8.86
N VAL A 56 -12.03 -4.09 -9.60
CA VAL A 56 -12.47 -4.54 -10.94
C VAL A 56 -13.79 -5.31 -10.83
N ASN A 57 -13.89 -6.26 -9.91
CA ASN A 57 -15.12 -7.03 -9.70
C ASN A 57 -16.29 -6.13 -9.28
N ALA A 58 -16.04 -5.17 -8.40
CA ALA A 58 -17.05 -4.22 -7.94
C ALA A 58 -17.46 -3.23 -9.03
N ALA A 59 -16.56 -2.84 -9.93
CA ALA A 59 -16.87 -1.99 -11.07
C ALA A 59 -17.72 -2.69 -12.14
N MET A 60 -17.72 -4.03 -12.18
CA MET A 60 -18.58 -4.82 -13.07
C MET A 60 -19.89 -5.26 -12.40
N SER A 61 -20.07 -4.95 -11.11
CA SER A 61 -21.27 -5.31 -10.36
C SER A 61 -22.46 -4.45 -10.79
N LYS A 62 -23.66 -5.03 -10.74
CA LYS A 62 -24.92 -4.29 -10.95
C LYS A 62 -25.22 -3.30 -9.83
N ASP A 63 -24.57 -3.46 -8.67
CA ASP A 63 -24.75 -2.57 -7.53
C ASP A 63 -23.85 -1.33 -7.66
N SER A 64 -24.49 -0.18 -7.85
CA SER A 64 -23.84 1.13 -7.98
C SER A 64 -22.98 1.51 -6.77
N ASN A 65 -23.26 0.95 -5.59
CA ASN A 65 -22.52 1.22 -4.36
C ASN A 65 -21.36 0.24 -4.12
N ALA A 66 -21.26 -0.86 -4.87
CA ALA A 66 -20.25 -1.89 -4.65
C ALA A 66 -18.82 -1.32 -4.72
N PHE A 67 -18.56 -0.49 -5.73
CA PHE A 67 -17.25 0.12 -5.93
C PHE A 67 -16.87 1.05 -4.77
N THR A 68 -17.80 1.90 -4.33
CA THR A 68 -17.62 2.81 -3.19
C THR A 68 -17.36 2.04 -1.90
N ARG A 69 -18.08 0.94 -1.64
CA ARG A 69 -17.86 0.09 -0.45
C ARG A 69 -16.47 -0.52 -0.44
N VAL A 70 -15.97 -1.00 -1.59
CA VAL A 70 -14.59 -1.52 -1.69
C VAL A 70 -13.57 -0.43 -1.36
N ILE A 71 -13.71 0.76 -1.93
CA ILE A 71 -12.79 1.87 -1.64
C ILE A 71 -12.80 2.20 -0.14
N MET A 72 -13.98 2.40 0.45
CA MET A 72 -14.09 2.75 1.86
C MET A 72 -13.48 1.67 2.78
N LEU A 73 -13.75 0.39 2.49
CA LEU A 73 -13.18 -0.73 3.23
C LEU A 73 -11.65 -0.73 3.17
N PHE A 74 -11.07 -0.49 1.99
CA PHE A 74 -9.62 -0.48 1.84
C PHE A 74 -8.97 0.76 2.45
N THR A 75 -9.59 1.93 2.34
CA THR A 75 -9.09 3.14 3.00
C THR A 75 -9.07 2.96 4.52
N PHE A 76 -10.18 2.51 5.10
CA PHE A 76 -10.25 2.26 6.54
C PHE A 76 -9.33 1.12 6.98
N GLY A 77 -9.35 0.00 6.25
CA GLY A 77 -8.53 -1.16 6.52
C GLY A 77 -7.03 -0.83 6.49
N LYS A 78 -6.59 0.00 5.54
CA LYS A 78 -5.19 0.47 5.48
C LYS A 78 -4.81 1.27 6.69
N LEU A 79 -5.63 2.25 7.07
CA LEU A 79 -5.36 3.10 8.23
C LEU A 79 -5.28 2.27 9.51
N PHE A 80 -6.22 1.34 9.68
CA PHE A 80 -6.25 0.43 10.82
C PHE A 80 -5.03 -0.49 10.87
N LEU A 81 -4.71 -1.17 9.76
CA LEU A 81 -3.54 -2.05 9.67
C LEU A 81 -2.23 -1.28 9.83
N SER A 82 -2.16 -0.06 9.31
CA SER A 82 -1.01 0.84 9.50
C SER A 82 -0.79 1.15 10.98
N ALA A 83 -1.85 1.51 11.70
CA ALA A 83 -1.78 1.76 13.14
C ALA A 83 -1.36 0.49 13.90
N LEU A 84 -1.95 -0.66 13.59
CA LEU A 84 -1.57 -1.93 14.21
C LEU A 84 -0.11 -2.29 13.97
N LEU A 85 0.39 -2.06 12.76
CA LEU A 85 1.76 -2.37 12.39
C LEU A 85 2.77 -1.47 13.13
N VAL A 86 2.50 -0.17 13.22
CA VAL A 86 3.34 0.77 13.99
C VAL A 86 3.30 0.44 15.48
N VAL A 87 2.11 0.26 16.07
CA VAL A 87 1.97 -0.07 17.50
C VAL A 87 2.59 -1.43 17.82
N GLY A 88 2.40 -2.42 16.94
CA GLY A 88 3.01 -3.74 17.06
C GLY A 88 4.54 -3.66 17.04
N TRP A 89 5.11 -2.88 16.14
CA TRP A 89 6.56 -2.66 16.08
C TRP A 89 7.10 -1.99 17.35
N LEU A 90 6.43 -0.93 17.83
CA LEU A 90 6.80 -0.25 19.07
C LEU A 90 6.81 -1.19 20.28
N LYS A 91 5.81 -2.08 20.39
CA LYS A 91 5.71 -3.02 21.52
C LYS A 91 6.68 -4.20 21.43
N LEU A 92 6.95 -4.72 20.23
CA LEU A 92 7.75 -5.94 20.06
C LEU A 92 9.26 -5.67 20.00
N LYS A 93 9.67 -4.52 19.46
CA LYS A 93 11.08 -4.20 19.21
C LYS A 93 11.61 -3.04 20.04
N ALA A 94 10.72 -2.28 20.70
CA ALA A 94 11.07 -1.12 21.53
C ALA A 94 12.20 -0.27 20.90
N PRO A 95 12.01 0.22 19.67
CA PRO A 95 13.08 0.92 18.95
C PRO A 95 13.49 2.17 19.73
N GLU A 96 14.80 2.43 19.78
CA GLU A 96 15.36 3.59 20.48
C GLU A 96 14.92 4.93 19.86
N SER A 97 14.56 4.90 18.58
CA SER A 97 14.13 6.07 17.80
C SER A 97 12.80 5.82 17.10
N MET A 98 11.95 6.85 17.04
CA MET A 98 10.68 6.83 16.29
C MET A 98 10.85 7.25 14.82
N LEU A 99 12.08 7.50 14.36
CA LEU A 99 12.33 7.98 13.01
C LEU A 99 11.91 6.99 11.91
N PHE A 100 11.75 5.71 12.23
CA PHE A 100 11.21 4.69 11.30
C PHE A 100 9.81 4.99 10.77
N VAL A 101 9.06 5.84 11.47
CA VAL A 101 7.72 6.28 11.06
C VAL A 101 7.79 7.19 9.81
N VAL A 102 8.91 7.87 9.56
CA VAL A 102 9.08 8.74 8.38
C VAL A 102 9.11 7.93 7.07
N PRO A 103 10.02 6.95 6.87
CA PRO A 103 10.00 6.12 5.66
C PRO A 103 8.73 5.27 5.57
N PHE A 104 8.14 4.87 6.71
CA PHE A 104 6.82 4.23 6.73
C PHE A 104 5.75 5.08 6.03
N PHE A 105 5.59 6.34 6.44
CA PHE A 105 4.60 7.23 5.83
C PHE A 105 4.93 7.53 4.37
N ALA A 106 6.21 7.63 4.00
CA ALA A 106 6.61 7.78 2.61
C ALA A 106 6.10 6.60 1.75
N VAL A 107 6.33 5.35 2.19
CA VAL A 107 5.82 4.16 1.51
C VAL A 107 4.29 4.18 1.45
N TYR A 108 3.61 4.46 2.56
CA TYR A 108 2.14 4.58 2.62
C TYR A 108 1.60 5.57 1.57
N ILE A 109 2.18 6.78 1.50
CA ILE A 109 1.74 7.82 0.57
C ILE A 109 1.97 7.39 -0.88
N ILE A 110 3.14 6.84 -1.21
CA ILE A 110 3.48 6.40 -2.57
C ILE A 110 2.49 5.33 -3.05
N TYR A 111 2.22 4.32 -2.23
CA TYR A 111 1.22 3.28 -2.55
C TYR A 111 -0.20 3.87 -2.66
N THR A 112 -0.56 4.80 -1.78
CA THR A 112 -1.88 5.44 -1.80
C THR A 112 -2.10 6.26 -3.06
N ILE A 113 -1.09 7.03 -3.51
CA ILE A 113 -1.14 7.78 -4.78
C ILE A 113 -1.27 6.82 -5.96
N PHE A 114 -0.44 5.78 -6.00
CA PHE A 114 -0.49 4.76 -7.05
C PHE A 114 -1.87 4.09 -7.17
N GLU A 115 -2.45 3.73 -6.02
CA GLU A 115 -3.76 3.10 -5.94
C GLU A 115 -4.89 4.06 -6.32
N THR A 116 -4.89 5.27 -5.77
CA THR A 116 -5.93 6.28 -6.05
C THR A 116 -5.99 6.60 -7.54
N ASN A 117 -4.83 6.73 -8.19
CA ASN A 117 -4.73 6.94 -9.63
C ASN A 117 -5.34 5.76 -10.42
N THR A 118 -5.13 4.53 -9.95
CA THR A 118 -5.67 3.33 -10.56
C THR A 118 -7.19 3.23 -10.39
N LEU A 119 -7.68 3.40 -9.16
CA LEU A 119 -9.10 3.29 -8.83
C LEU A 119 -9.92 4.39 -9.51
N THR A 120 -9.39 5.61 -9.58
CA THR A 120 -10.03 6.72 -10.32
C THR A 120 -10.13 6.43 -11.81
N HIS A 121 -9.17 5.70 -12.39
CA HIS A 121 -9.30 5.25 -13.77
C HIS A 121 -10.34 4.13 -13.93
N LEU A 122 -10.46 3.22 -12.95
CA LEU A 122 -11.46 2.14 -12.98
C LEU A 122 -12.89 2.67 -12.83
N SER A 123 -13.11 3.67 -11.96
CA SER A 123 -14.44 4.26 -11.75
C SER A 123 -15.02 4.89 -13.02
N LYS A 124 -14.18 5.53 -13.84
CA LYS A 124 -14.58 6.15 -15.12
C LYS A 124 -15.03 5.15 -16.17
N ILE A 125 -14.63 3.87 -16.06
CA ILE A 125 -15.07 2.82 -16.98
C ILE A 125 -16.51 2.40 -16.69
N ASN A 126 -16.96 2.48 -15.43
CA ASN A 126 -18.32 2.14 -15.02
C ASN A 126 -19.31 3.32 -15.12
N ALA A 127 -18.81 4.54 -15.31
CA ALA A 127 -19.62 5.76 -15.46
C ALA A 127 -20.07 6.02 -16.93
N ARG A 128 -19.76 5.10 -17.85
CA ARG A 128 -20.22 5.06 -19.24
C ARG A 128 -20.98 3.76 -19.48
#